data_AF-A0A3R9NX38-F1
#
_entry.id   AF-A0A3R9NX38-F1
#
_cell.length_a   1.000
_cell.length_b   1.000
_cell.length_c   1.000
_cell.angle_alpha   90.00
_cell.angle_beta   90.00
_cell.angle_gamma   90.00
#
_symmetry.space_group_name_H-M   'P 1'
#
loop_
_entity.id
_entity.type
_entity.pdbx_description
1 polymer ?
#
loop_
_entity_poly.entity_id
_entity_poly.type
_entity_poly.pdbx_seq_one_letter_code
_entity_poly.pdbx_strand_id
1 'polypeptide(L)'
;MTTGVKVGIGVSLLVVLAVGGELAYLRNERSKPMVVKAPERETIADDDLVYLKKKHASSMADLKELVGTTVWVSAGGQMDYYPYAGKRIVYGKPSGTLLGAEPMVVKGFAEGVAPKSATVRIPGGDRQVSMVFTLPGSSDATKEYAVPIGYHEAGLYTFYADELFFYDDPHELYKHWGPEVWKAVDEHRVILGMNERQVELSLGQVSKSTSQAYGNRMVVFANLGKPMAVTFEKNKVTAFRADQGY
;
A
#
# COMPACT_ATOMS: atom_id res chain seq x y z
N MET A 1 73.91 -38.26 -24.33
CA MET A 1 73.25 -37.13 -23.62
C MET A 1 72.43 -36.20 -24.55
N THR A 2 72.10 -36.61 -25.78
CA THR A 2 71.51 -35.71 -26.81
C THR A 2 69.99 -35.86 -26.98
N THR A 3 69.39 -36.96 -26.51
CA THR A 3 67.96 -37.25 -26.69
C THR A 3 67.07 -36.53 -25.68
N GLY A 4 67.50 -36.46 -24.41
CA GLY A 4 66.74 -35.77 -23.35
C GLY A 4 66.63 -34.26 -23.55
N VAL A 5 67.67 -33.62 -24.11
CA VAL A 5 67.67 -32.18 -24.41
C VAL A 5 66.71 -31.85 -25.56
N LYS A 6 66.65 -32.67 -26.61
CA LYS A 6 65.71 -32.48 -27.73
C LYS A 6 64.25 -32.68 -27.31
N VAL A 7 63.98 -33.66 -26.45
CA VAL A 7 62.65 -33.89 -25.87
C VAL A 7 62.26 -32.74 -24.95
N GLY A 8 63.17 -32.27 -24.09
CA GLY A 8 62.92 -31.13 -23.19
C GLY A 8 62.64 -29.80 -23.92
N ILE A 9 63.34 -29.54 -25.04
CA ILE A 9 63.08 -28.38 -25.90
C ILE A 9 61.73 -28.52 -26.61
N GLY A 10 61.42 -29.69 -27.16
CA GLY A 10 60.13 -29.93 -27.83
C GLY A 10 58.93 -29.75 -26.91
N VAL A 11 59.01 -30.27 -25.68
CA VAL A 11 57.95 -30.11 -24.67
C VAL A 11 57.81 -28.63 -24.24
N SER A 12 58.93 -27.95 -24.00
CA SER A 12 58.91 -26.52 -23.64
C SER A 12 58.26 -25.66 -24.73
N LEU A 13 58.54 -25.95 -25.99
CA LEU A 13 57.99 -25.20 -27.13
C LEU A 13 56.48 -25.39 -27.27
N LEU A 14 55.97 -26.60 -27.01
CA LEU A 14 54.53 -26.88 -27.00
C LEU A 14 53.80 -26.14 -25.87
N VAL A 15 54.40 -26.07 -24.68
CA VAL A 15 53.83 -25.33 -23.54
C VAL A 15 53.76 -23.83 -23.84
N VAL A 16 54.82 -23.25 -24.40
CA VAL A 16 54.84 -21.82 -24.76
C VAL A 16 53.78 -21.51 -25.82
N LEU A 17 53.61 -22.38 -26.83
CA LEU A 17 52.58 -22.19 -27.86
C LEU A 17 51.16 -22.33 -27.29
N ALA A 18 50.92 -23.27 -26.38
CA ALA A 18 49.62 -23.43 -25.73
C ALA A 18 49.25 -22.20 -24.89
N VAL A 19 50.19 -21.72 -24.05
CA VAL A 19 49.98 -20.53 -23.21
C VAL A 19 49.83 -19.27 -24.07
N GLY A 20 50.66 -19.13 -25.11
CA GLY A 20 50.57 -18.00 -26.04
C GLY A 20 49.26 -17.97 -26.82
N GLY A 21 48.78 -19.14 -27.24
CA GLY A 21 47.48 -19.29 -27.91
C GLY A 21 46.31 -18.93 -27.00
N GLU A 22 46.33 -19.37 -25.75
CA GLU A 22 45.29 -19.08 -24.77
C GLU A 22 45.26 -17.58 -24.40
N LEU A 23 46.43 -16.96 -24.23
CA LEU A 23 46.52 -15.51 -24.00
C LEU A 23 46.01 -14.70 -25.20
N ALA A 24 46.33 -15.12 -26.43
CA ALA A 24 45.83 -14.47 -27.63
C ALA A 24 44.32 -14.62 -27.79
N TYR A 25 43.79 -15.81 -27.49
CA TYR A 25 42.36 -16.09 -27.48
C TYR A 25 41.60 -15.22 -26.46
N LEU A 26 42.09 -15.18 -25.22
CA LEU A 26 41.50 -14.36 -24.15
C LEU A 26 41.57 -12.87 -24.47
N ARG A 27 42.67 -12.40 -25.07
CA ARG A 27 42.78 -11.01 -25.53
C ARG A 27 41.77 -10.70 -26.63
N ASN A 28 41.56 -11.61 -27.57
CA ASN A 28 40.58 -11.43 -28.63
C ASN A 28 39.15 -11.39 -28.06
N GLU A 29 38.79 -12.28 -27.14
CA GLU A 29 37.49 -12.25 -26.46
C GLU A 29 37.27 -10.97 -25.66
N ARG A 30 38.29 -10.51 -24.91
CA ARG A 30 38.21 -9.27 -24.13
C ARG A 30 38.22 -8.01 -24.99
N SER A 31 38.73 -8.08 -26.23
CA SER A 31 38.70 -6.97 -27.18
C SER A 31 37.37 -6.84 -27.91
N LYS A 32 36.47 -7.84 -27.81
CA LYS A 32 35.11 -7.68 -28.28
C LYS A 32 34.42 -6.64 -27.38
N PRO A 33 33.79 -5.59 -27.95
CA PRO A 33 33.07 -4.62 -27.15
C PRO A 33 32.01 -5.33 -26.33
N MET A 34 32.10 -5.24 -25.00
CA MET A 34 31.02 -5.69 -24.13
C MET A 34 29.78 -4.87 -24.49
N VAL A 35 28.76 -5.53 -25.03
CA VAL A 35 27.43 -4.93 -25.17
C VAL A 35 26.87 -4.82 -23.75
N VAL A 36 27.22 -3.73 -23.08
CA VAL A 36 26.55 -3.33 -21.84
C VAL A 36 25.14 -2.95 -22.26
N LYS A 37 24.17 -3.87 -22.06
CA LYS A 37 22.75 -3.50 -22.12
C LYS A 37 22.60 -2.32 -21.18
N ALA A 38 22.15 -1.18 -21.70
CA ALA A 38 21.82 -0.05 -20.86
C ALA A 38 20.89 -0.56 -19.73
N PRO A 39 21.15 -0.19 -18.47
CA PRO A 39 20.24 -0.56 -17.40
C PRO A 39 18.84 -0.11 -17.80
N GLU A 40 17.89 -1.04 -17.78
CA GLU A 40 16.49 -0.72 -18.03
C GLU A 40 16.08 0.30 -16.97
N ARG A 41 15.79 1.54 -17.40
CA ARG A 41 15.36 2.58 -16.48
C ARG A 41 13.97 2.18 -16.00
N GLU A 42 13.89 1.84 -14.72
CA GLU A 42 12.62 1.63 -14.05
C GLU A 42 11.81 2.93 -14.14
N THR A 43 10.72 2.90 -14.89
CA THR A 43 9.77 4.01 -14.97
C THR A 43 8.98 4.02 -13.68
N ILE A 44 9.20 5.05 -12.85
CA ILE A 44 8.38 5.31 -11.66
C ILE A 44 6.94 5.55 -12.14
N ALA A 45 5.98 4.86 -11.52
CA ALA A 45 4.58 5.05 -11.87
C ALA A 45 4.10 6.44 -11.44
N ASP A 46 3.20 7.06 -12.21
CA ASP A 46 2.64 8.39 -11.88
C ASP A 46 2.03 8.42 -10.47
N ASP A 47 1.43 7.30 -10.06
CA ASP A 47 0.87 7.09 -8.72
C ASP A 47 1.92 7.28 -7.61
N ASP A 48 3.18 6.91 -7.85
CA ASP A 48 4.27 7.02 -6.87
C ASP A 48 4.86 8.43 -6.81
N LEU A 49 4.55 9.27 -7.79
CA LEU A 49 4.95 10.67 -7.82
C LEU A 49 3.96 11.57 -7.07
N VAL A 50 2.82 11.04 -6.65
CA VAL A 50 1.80 11.77 -5.89
C VAL A 50 2.31 12.05 -4.49
N TYR A 51 2.40 13.34 -4.15
CA TYR A 51 2.78 13.77 -2.81
C TYR A 51 1.60 13.65 -1.85
N LEU A 52 1.70 12.72 -0.90
CA LEU A 52 0.74 12.56 0.17
C LEU A 52 1.18 13.38 1.37
N LYS A 53 0.44 14.45 1.67
CA LYS A 53 0.67 15.27 2.85
C LYS A 53 0.56 14.41 4.11
N LYS A 54 1.47 14.66 5.04
CA LYS A 54 1.48 14.05 6.39
C LYS A 54 1.41 15.15 7.43
N LYS A 55 0.68 14.91 8.51
CA LYS A 55 0.55 15.82 9.64
C LYS A 55 1.43 15.43 10.81
N HIS A 56 1.85 14.17 10.90
CA HIS A 56 2.76 13.68 11.93
C HIS A 56 2.32 14.09 13.34
N ALA A 57 1.02 13.94 13.61
CA ALA A 57 0.47 14.27 14.91
C ALA A 57 1.20 13.47 15.99
N SER A 58 1.63 14.17 17.04
CA SER A 58 2.35 13.63 18.20
C SER A 58 1.61 13.94 19.51
N SER A 59 0.65 14.87 19.45
CA SER A 59 -0.15 15.30 20.58
C SER A 59 -1.63 15.43 20.22
N MET A 60 -2.49 15.48 21.25
CA MET A 60 -3.90 15.83 21.06
C MET A 60 -4.11 17.26 20.54
N ALA A 61 -3.15 18.18 20.72
CA ALA A 61 -3.25 19.53 20.19
C ALA A 61 -3.14 19.52 18.66
N ASP A 62 -2.18 18.74 18.13
CA ASP A 62 -1.94 18.59 16.69
C ASP A 62 -3.20 18.02 15.99
N LEU A 63 -3.81 17.01 16.60
CA LEU A 63 -5.06 16.45 16.09
C LEU A 63 -6.20 17.48 16.07
N LYS A 64 -6.32 18.32 17.10
CA LYS A 64 -7.37 19.33 17.20
C LYS A 64 -7.31 20.37 16.08
N GLU A 65 -6.18 20.55 15.41
CA GLU A 65 -6.08 21.41 14.22
C GLU A 65 -6.95 20.90 13.05
N LEU A 66 -7.29 19.62 13.04
CA LEU A 66 -8.15 19.02 12.02
C LEU A 66 -9.64 19.29 12.26
N VAL A 67 -10.03 19.81 13.44
CA VAL A 67 -11.45 20.05 13.73
C VAL A 67 -12.03 21.06 12.75
N GLY A 68 -13.12 20.66 12.09
CA GLY A 68 -13.78 21.45 11.05
C GLY A 68 -13.24 21.22 9.64
N THR A 69 -12.14 20.49 9.46
CA THR A 69 -11.63 20.12 8.14
C THR A 69 -12.28 18.84 7.62
N THR A 70 -12.23 18.66 6.29
CA THR A 70 -12.54 17.38 5.66
C THR A 70 -11.26 16.56 5.54
N VAL A 71 -11.34 15.29 5.90
CA VAL A 71 -10.32 14.27 5.62
C VAL A 71 -10.96 13.15 4.82
N TRP A 72 -10.16 12.40 4.08
CA TRP A 72 -10.64 11.34 3.20
C TRP A 72 -10.03 10.01 3.60
N VAL A 73 -10.78 8.94 3.54
CA VAL A 73 -10.29 7.61 3.96
C VAL A 73 -9.25 7.09 2.96
N SER A 74 -8.02 6.84 3.42
CA SER A 74 -6.99 6.13 2.64
C SER A 74 -7.01 4.63 2.89
N ALA A 75 -7.27 4.22 4.14
CA ALA A 75 -7.30 2.81 4.55
C ALA A 75 -8.72 2.20 4.42
N GLY A 76 -9.23 2.14 3.18
CA GLY A 76 -10.57 1.62 2.90
C GLY A 76 -10.79 0.19 3.41
N GLY A 77 -11.95 -0.07 3.99
CA GLY A 77 -12.36 -1.39 4.46
C GLY A 77 -11.58 -1.92 5.69
N GLN A 78 -10.76 -1.10 6.33
CA GLN A 78 -9.92 -1.53 7.46
C GLN A 78 -10.49 -1.12 8.83
N MET A 79 -11.22 -0.01 8.89
CA MET A 79 -11.59 0.63 10.15
C MET A 79 -13.09 0.64 10.37
N ASP A 80 -13.52 -0.04 11.43
CA ASP A 80 -14.89 0.06 11.92
C ASP A 80 -15.11 1.37 12.67
N TYR A 81 -16.28 1.98 12.47
CA TYR A 81 -16.69 3.17 13.19
C TYR A 81 -17.98 2.93 13.98
N TYR A 82 -18.14 3.69 15.05
CA TYR A 82 -19.17 3.50 16.07
C TYR A 82 -20.04 4.75 16.20
N PRO A 83 -21.30 4.63 16.65
CA PRO A 83 -22.09 5.81 16.98
C PRO A 83 -21.41 6.63 18.08
N TYR A 84 -21.41 7.95 17.92
CA TYR A 84 -21.03 8.88 18.98
C TYR A 84 -22.27 9.62 19.47
N ALA A 85 -22.71 9.31 20.69
CA ALA A 85 -23.98 9.79 21.22
C ALA A 85 -23.87 10.11 22.71
N GLY A 86 -24.38 11.27 23.13
CA GLY A 86 -24.27 11.71 24.52
C GLY A 86 -22.83 11.93 24.98
N LYS A 87 -21.97 12.42 24.07
CA LYS A 87 -20.52 12.67 24.29
C LYS A 87 -19.71 11.42 24.65
N ARG A 88 -20.12 10.25 24.13
CA ARG A 88 -19.42 8.98 24.32
C ARG A 88 -19.54 8.10 23.08
N ILE A 89 -18.55 7.23 22.92
CA ILE A 89 -18.52 6.21 21.88
C ILE A 89 -19.38 5.02 22.33
N VAL A 90 -20.26 4.56 21.45
CA VAL A 90 -21.17 3.44 21.72
C VAL A 90 -20.63 2.17 21.06
N TYR A 91 -19.77 1.43 21.77
CA TYR A 91 -19.07 0.24 21.25
C TYR A 91 -19.93 -1.01 21.06
N GLY A 92 -21.23 -0.98 21.39
CA GLY A 92 -22.08 -2.17 21.36
C GLY A 92 -22.23 -2.80 19.96
N LYS A 93 -22.21 -1.99 18.91
CA LYS A 93 -22.22 -2.44 17.51
C LYS A 93 -21.59 -1.38 16.61
N PRO A 94 -20.69 -1.76 15.68
CA PRO A 94 -20.24 -0.85 14.63
C PRO A 94 -21.42 -0.31 13.81
N SER A 95 -21.33 0.96 13.43
CA SER A 95 -22.25 1.57 12.46
C SER A 95 -21.91 1.17 11.03
N GLY A 96 -20.65 0.84 10.77
CA GLY A 96 -20.14 0.38 9.49
C GLY A 96 -18.61 0.30 9.51
N THR A 97 -18.04 0.09 8.34
CA THR A 97 -16.60 0.13 8.06
C THR A 97 -16.34 1.29 7.11
N LEU A 98 -15.31 2.10 7.37
CA LEU A 98 -14.93 3.22 6.52
C LEU A 98 -14.50 2.74 5.14
N LEU A 99 -15.02 3.37 4.08
CA LEU A 99 -14.73 3.00 2.71
C LEU A 99 -13.69 3.94 2.11
N GLY A 100 -12.87 3.43 1.18
CA GLY A 100 -11.79 4.24 0.60
C GLY A 100 -12.34 5.41 -0.20
N ALA A 101 -11.61 6.54 -0.18
CA ALA A 101 -12.04 7.81 -0.77
C ALA A 101 -13.39 8.36 -0.25
N GLU A 102 -13.87 7.90 0.90
CA GLU A 102 -15.05 8.51 1.54
C GLU A 102 -14.66 9.79 2.29
N PRO A 103 -15.36 10.93 2.08
CA PRO A 103 -15.09 12.17 2.79
C PRO A 103 -15.69 12.15 4.20
N MET A 104 -14.95 12.69 5.16
CA MET A 104 -15.36 12.79 6.55
C MET A 104 -15.07 14.19 7.08
N VAL A 105 -16.04 14.81 7.76
CA VAL A 105 -15.85 16.11 8.39
C VAL A 105 -15.53 15.89 9.87
N VAL A 106 -14.34 16.31 10.29
CA VAL A 106 -13.86 16.13 11.66
C VAL A 106 -14.62 17.08 12.59
N LYS A 107 -15.21 16.54 13.65
CA LYS A 107 -15.94 17.31 14.68
C LYS A 107 -15.17 17.42 15.99
N GLY A 108 -14.24 16.52 16.24
CA GLY A 108 -13.48 16.49 17.47
C GLY A 108 -12.76 15.18 17.67
N PHE A 109 -12.32 14.96 18.91
CA PHE A 109 -11.64 13.75 19.33
C PHE A 109 -12.11 13.36 20.72
N ALA A 110 -12.18 12.06 20.96
CA ALA A 110 -12.54 11.48 22.24
C ALA A 110 -11.46 10.50 22.69
N GLU A 111 -11.19 10.48 23.98
CA GLU A 111 -10.25 9.55 24.62
C GLU A 111 -11.02 8.76 25.69
N GLY A 112 -10.84 7.45 25.73
CA GLY A 112 -11.54 6.62 26.70
C GLY A 112 -11.09 5.17 26.69
N VAL A 113 -11.57 4.40 27.67
CA VAL A 113 -11.29 2.97 27.73
C VAL A 113 -12.17 2.25 26.70
N ALA A 114 -11.54 1.58 25.75
CA ALA A 114 -12.22 0.79 24.72
C ALA A 114 -12.33 -0.68 25.16
N PRO A 115 -13.44 -1.38 24.87
CA PRO A 115 -13.52 -2.82 25.05
C PRO A 115 -12.59 -3.54 24.07
N LYS A 116 -12.14 -4.75 24.42
CA LYS A 116 -11.24 -5.56 23.56
C LYS A 116 -11.78 -5.79 22.15
N SER A 117 -13.10 -5.82 21.97
CA SER A 117 -13.73 -5.95 20.66
C SER A 117 -13.46 -4.76 19.73
N ALA A 118 -13.16 -3.58 20.27
CA ALA A 118 -12.88 -2.36 19.53
C ALA A 118 -11.38 -2.05 19.41
N THR A 119 -10.51 -2.99 19.80
CA THR A 119 -9.04 -2.80 19.81
C THR A 119 -8.31 -3.74 18.83
N VAL A 120 -9.00 -4.21 17.78
CA VAL A 120 -8.46 -5.20 16.83
C VAL A 120 -7.41 -4.58 15.90
N ARG A 121 -7.67 -3.37 15.40
CA ARG A 121 -6.79 -2.67 14.44
C ARG A 121 -5.89 -1.65 15.12
N ILE A 122 -6.48 -0.88 16.03
CA ILE A 122 -5.80 0.10 16.85
C ILE A 122 -5.81 -0.42 18.28
N PRO A 123 -4.64 -0.59 18.93
CA PRO A 123 -4.59 -0.99 20.33
C PRO A 123 -5.43 -0.09 21.23
N GLY A 124 -5.88 -0.64 22.36
CA GLY A 124 -6.62 0.16 23.36
C GLY A 124 -5.73 1.07 24.19
N GLY A 125 -4.48 0.66 24.43
CA GLY A 125 -3.59 1.29 25.42
C GLY A 125 -4.25 1.40 26.80
N ASP A 126 -3.80 2.37 27.59
CA ASP A 126 -4.51 2.82 28.78
C ASP A 126 -5.83 3.51 28.39
N ARG A 127 -5.78 4.29 27.30
CA ARG A 127 -6.96 4.93 26.70
C ARG A 127 -6.83 4.98 25.18
N GLN A 128 -7.89 4.60 24.48
CA GLN A 128 -7.97 4.67 23.04
C GLN A 128 -8.36 6.10 22.63
N VAL A 129 -7.70 6.63 21.60
CA VAL A 129 -8.05 7.90 20.98
C VAL A 129 -8.86 7.63 19.72
N SER A 130 -10.01 8.29 19.63
CA SER A 130 -10.90 8.20 18.47
C SER A 130 -11.19 9.58 17.89
N MET A 131 -11.26 9.66 16.57
CA MET A 131 -11.73 10.84 15.85
C MET A 131 -13.25 10.82 15.80
N VAL A 132 -13.88 11.93 16.18
CA VAL A 132 -15.32 12.15 16.04
C VAL A 132 -15.56 12.88 14.72
N PHE A 133 -16.48 12.37 13.91
CA PHE A 133 -16.73 12.89 12.56
C PHE A 133 -18.20 12.75 12.14
N THR A 134 -18.57 13.44 11.07
CA THR A 134 -19.82 13.23 10.34
C THR A 134 -19.55 12.76 8.92
N LEU A 135 -20.48 12.01 8.34
CA LEU A 135 -20.44 11.54 6.95
C LEU A 135 -21.36 12.40 6.07
N PRO A 136 -20.83 13.33 5.26
CA PRO A 136 -21.66 14.22 4.43
C PRO A 136 -22.55 13.49 3.42
N GLY A 137 -22.08 12.35 2.90
CA GLY A 137 -22.83 11.52 1.95
C GLY A 137 -23.85 10.57 2.59
N SER A 138 -23.94 10.52 3.93
CA SER A 138 -24.87 9.62 4.61
C SER A 138 -26.29 10.19 4.68
N SER A 139 -27.28 9.32 4.94
CA SER A 139 -28.69 9.73 5.07
C SER A 139 -28.96 10.72 6.20
N ASP A 140 -28.04 10.83 7.17
CA ASP A 140 -28.06 11.82 8.24
C ASP A 140 -26.66 12.44 8.37
N ALA A 141 -26.43 13.49 7.59
CA ALA A 141 -25.15 14.21 7.55
C ALA A 141 -24.78 14.93 8.86
N THR A 142 -25.69 14.99 9.83
CA THR A 142 -25.43 15.59 11.15
C THR A 142 -25.05 14.57 12.21
N LYS A 143 -25.28 13.29 11.94
CA LYS A 143 -25.00 12.22 12.88
C LYS A 143 -23.50 12.03 13.08
N GLU A 144 -23.11 12.09 14.34
CA GLU A 144 -21.72 11.93 14.75
C GLU A 144 -21.37 10.45 14.95
N TYR A 145 -20.20 10.10 14.46
CA TYR A 145 -19.58 8.79 14.59
C TYR A 145 -18.18 8.95 15.16
N ALA A 146 -17.61 7.86 15.66
CA ALA A 146 -16.25 7.81 16.15
C ALA A 146 -15.49 6.62 15.55
N VAL A 147 -14.27 6.87 15.10
CA VAL A 147 -13.35 5.84 14.60
C VAL A 147 -12.06 5.86 15.43
N PRO A 148 -11.53 4.72 15.88
CA PRO A 148 -10.23 4.66 16.53
C PRO A 148 -9.11 5.15 15.60
N ILE A 149 -8.23 6.01 16.09
CA ILE A 149 -7.10 6.54 15.31
C ILE A 149 -5.78 6.49 16.07
N GLY A 150 -5.78 6.03 17.31
CA GLY A 150 -4.59 5.95 18.14
C GLY A 150 -4.91 5.52 19.56
N TYR A 151 -3.90 5.57 20.40
CA TYR A 151 -4.01 5.26 21.82
C TYR A 151 -2.95 6.01 22.63
N HIS A 152 -3.23 6.13 23.92
CA HIS A 152 -2.33 6.63 24.93
C HIS A 152 -1.92 5.48 25.84
N GLU A 153 -0.62 5.27 25.99
CA GLU A 153 -0.05 4.22 26.84
C GLU A 153 1.23 4.72 27.47
N ALA A 154 1.38 4.51 28.78
CA ALA A 154 2.59 4.86 29.53
C ALA A 154 3.04 6.34 29.34
N GLY A 155 2.08 7.26 29.19
CA GLY A 155 2.34 8.69 29.03
C GLY A 155 2.65 9.14 27.60
N LEU A 156 2.58 8.24 26.62
CA LEU A 156 2.88 8.51 25.21
C LEU A 156 1.66 8.30 24.34
N TYR A 157 1.49 9.17 23.35
CA TYR A 157 0.49 9.00 22.30
C TYR A 157 1.10 8.29 21.09
N THR A 158 0.36 7.34 20.54
CA THR A 158 0.60 6.75 19.23
C THR A 158 -0.60 7.01 18.35
N PHE A 159 -0.40 7.68 17.22
CA PHE A 159 -1.45 8.01 16.26
C PHE A 159 -1.18 7.34 14.92
N TYR A 160 -2.26 6.96 14.24
CA TYR A 160 -2.28 6.34 12.92
C TYR A 160 -3.03 7.21 11.90
N ALA A 161 -3.25 8.48 12.20
CA ALA A 161 -4.08 9.36 11.37
C ALA A 161 -3.51 9.52 9.95
N ASP A 162 -2.17 9.56 9.83
CA ASP A 162 -1.46 9.68 8.55
C ASP A 162 -1.60 8.43 7.67
N GLU A 163 -1.79 7.26 8.27
CA GLU A 163 -1.99 5.97 7.59
C GLU A 163 -3.46 5.76 7.20
N LEU A 164 -4.38 6.30 8.01
CA LEU A 164 -5.81 6.13 7.86
C LEU A 164 -6.47 7.15 6.93
N PHE A 165 -5.90 8.35 6.81
CA PHE A 165 -6.53 9.44 6.05
C PHE A 165 -5.60 10.17 5.08
N PHE A 166 -6.18 10.61 3.96
CA PHE A 166 -5.68 11.71 3.16
C PHE A 166 -6.21 13.05 3.72
N TYR A 167 -5.34 14.06 3.75
CA TYR A 167 -5.71 15.42 4.17
C TYR A 167 -6.18 16.32 3.02
N ASP A 168 -5.91 15.90 1.79
CA ASP A 168 -6.36 16.53 0.56
C ASP A 168 -7.27 15.55 -0.19
N ASP A 169 -8.13 16.04 -1.07
CA ASP A 169 -9.06 15.20 -1.83
C ASP A 169 -8.29 14.22 -2.73
N PRO A 170 -8.47 12.90 -2.56
CA PRO A 170 -7.78 11.91 -3.37
C PRO A 170 -8.09 12.07 -4.87
N HIS A 171 -9.25 12.60 -5.26
CA HIS A 171 -9.61 12.89 -6.64
C HIS A 171 -8.66 13.92 -7.28
N GLU A 172 -8.23 14.90 -6.50
CA GLU A 172 -7.25 15.91 -6.94
C GLU A 172 -5.82 15.36 -6.89
N LEU A 173 -5.50 14.56 -5.86
CA LEU A 173 -4.18 13.92 -5.70
C LEU A 173 -3.86 12.97 -6.86
N TYR A 174 -4.83 12.14 -7.27
CA TYR A 174 -4.71 11.21 -8.40
C TYR A 174 -5.60 11.61 -9.58
N LYS A 175 -5.59 12.90 -9.95
CA LYS A 175 -6.35 13.43 -11.09
C LYS A 175 -6.09 12.70 -12.42
N HIS A 176 -4.94 12.04 -12.56
CA HIS A 176 -4.58 11.25 -13.75
C HIS A 176 -5.29 9.90 -13.86
N TRP A 177 -6.00 9.43 -12.83
CA TRP A 177 -6.75 8.17 -12.89
C TRP A 177 -7.95 8.20 -13.85
N GLY A 178 -8.43 9.40 -14.18
CA GLY A 178 -9.55 9.58 -15.08
C GLY A 178 -10.92 9.25 -14.44
N PRO A 179 -12.02 9.70 -15.05
CA PRO A 179 -13.34 9.69 -14.42
C PRO A 179 -13.95 8.29 -14.26
N GLU A 180 -13.64 7.36 -15.15
CA GLU A 180 -14.20 5.99 -15.08
C GLU A 180 -13.64 5.21 -13.89
N VAL A 181 -12.33 5.35 -13.62
CA VAL A 181 -11.67 4.73 -12.47
C VAL A 181 -12.20 5.35 -11.18
N TRP A 182 -12.28 6.68 -11.10
CA TRP A 182 -12.83 7.35 -9.91
C TRP A 182 -14.25 6.94 -9.62
N LYS A 183 -15.11 6.89 -10.65
CA LYS A 183 -16.46 6.35 -10.51
C LYS A 183 -16.47 4.92 -9.97
N ALA A 184 -15.55 4.06 -10.41
CA ALA A 184 -15.43 2.70 -9.90
C ALA A 184 -14.98 2.65 -8.43
N VAL A 185 -14.07 3.54 -8.02
CA VAL A 185 -13.64 3.69 -6.63
C VAL A 185 -14.79 4.15 -5.74
N ASP A 186 -15.52 5.20 -6.14
CA ASP A 186 -16.66 5.76 -5.40
C ASP A 186 -17.83 4.77 -5.29
N GLU A 187 -18.02 3.93 -6.31
CA GLU A 187 -19.03 2.87 -6.32
C GLU A 187 -18.52 1.57 -5.68
N HIS A 188 -17.30 1.57 -5.11
CA HIS A 188 -16.64 0.43 -4.46
C HIS A 188 -16.68 -0.85 -5.31
N ARG A 189 -16.32 -0.71 -6.59
CA ARG A 189 -16.23 -1.79 -7.56
C ARG A 189 -14.89 -1.82 -8.29
N VAL A 190 -14.59 -2.98 -8.86
CA VAL A 190 -13.44 -3.19 -9.74
C VAL A 190 -13.89 -3.23 -11.20
N ILE A 191 -13.05 -2.69 -12.08
CA ILE A 191 -13.16 -2.82 -13.54
C ILE A 191 -11.84 -3.26 -14.16
N LEU A 192 -11.91 -3.74 -15.41
CA LEU A 192 -10.71 -4.08 -16.18
C LEU A 192 -9.82 -2.85 -16.36
N GLY A 193 -8.50 -3.05 -16.32
CA GLY A 193 -7.52 -1.97 -16.52
C GLY A 193 -7.23 -1.10 -15.29
N MET A 194 -7.94 -1.26 -14.17
CA MET A 194 -7.52 -0.68 -12.89
C MET A 194 -6.15 -1.24 -12.47
N ASN A 195 -5.36 -0.49 -11.72
CA ASN A 195 -4.14 -0.99 -11.09
C ASN A 195 -4.40 -1.49 -9.66
N GLU A 196 -3.42 -2.16 -9.04
CA GLU A 196 -3.62 -2.76 -7.71
C GLU A 196 -3.96 -1.72 -6.63
N ARG A 197 -3.40 -0.49 -6.71
CA ARG A 197 -3.71 0.62 -5.79
C ARG A 197 -5.15 1.13 -5.93
N GLN A 198 -5.62 1.30 -7.16
CA GLN A 198 -7.00 1.72 -7.46
C GLN A 198 -7.99 0.69 -6.92
N VAL A 199 -7.67 -0.60 -7.05
CA VAL A 199 -8.51 -1.68 -6.51
C VAL A 199 -8.46 -1.72 -4.99
N GLU A 200 -7.30 -1.48 -4.36
CA GLU A 200 -7.18 -1.38 -2.91
C GLU A 200 -7.99 -0.21 -2.34
N LEU A 201 -7.98 0.95 -2.99
CA LEU A 201 -8.80 2.08 -2.57
C LEU A 201 -10.31 1.79 -2.76
N SER A 202 -10.68 1.07 -3.83
CA SER A 202 -12.07 0.73 -4.14
C SER A 202 -12.64 -0.37 -3.23
N LEU A 203 -11.92 -1.48 -3.07
CA LEU A 203 -12.39 -2.71 -2.42
C LEU A 203 -11.86 -2.90 -0.99
N GLY A 204 -10.90 -2.07 -0.58
CA GLY A 204 -10.27 -2.07 0.72
C GLY A 204 -9.15 -3.10 0.86
N GLN A 205 -9.06 -3.72 2.03
CA GLN A 205 -7.88 -4.50 2.40
C GLN A 205 -7.68 -5.79 1.58
N VAL A 206 -6.41 -6.06 1.25
CA VAL A 206 -5.93 -7.38 0.85
C VAL A 206 -6.14 -8.41 1.96
N SER A 207 -6.87 -9.47 1.62
CA SER A 207 -7.14 -10.62 2.49
C SER A 207 -6.16 -11.77 2.24
N LYS A 208 -5.88 -12.04 0.95
CA LYS A 208 -4.97 -13.12 0.52
C LYS A 208 -4.25 -12.69 -0.75
N SER A 209 -3.06 -13.24 -0.97
CA SER A 209 -2.33 -13.09 -2.22
C SER A 209 -1.67 -14.41 -2.62
N THR A 210 -1.63 -14.66 -3.92
CA THR A 210 -0.92 -15.80 -4.52
C THR A 210 0.59 -15.61 -4.62
N SER A 211 1.09 -14.36 -4.59
CA SER A 211 2.52 -14.07 -4.68
C SER A 211 2.88 -12.71 -4.07
N GLN A 212 4.18 -12.39 -3.95
CA GLN A 212 4.66 -11.06 -3.54
C GLN A 212 4.92 -10.11 -4.72
N ALA A 213 4.70 -10.55 -5.97
CA ALA A 213 4.90 -9.75 -7.17
C ALA A 213 3.74 -8.74 -7.34
N TYR A 214 3.86 -7.58 -6.69
CA TYR A 214 2.87 -6.50 -6.77
C TYR A 214 2.51 -6.16 -8.23
N GLY A 215 1.22 -6.07 -8.53
CA GLY A 215 0.71 -5.81 -9.88
C GLY A 215 0.86 -6.99 -10.86
N ASN A 216 1.42 -8.12 -10.46
CA ASN A 216 1.55 -9.30 -11.33
C ASN A 216 1.22 -10.58 -10.58
N ARG A 217 -0.01 -10.63 -10.07
CA ARG A 217 -0.50 -11.67 -9.16
C ARG A 217 -2.02 -11.66 -9.09
N MET A 218 -2.58 -12.71 -8.50
CA MET A 218 -3.97 -12.70 -8.06
C MET A 218 -4.06 -12.37 -6.57
N VAL A 219 -4.97 -11.46 -6.24
CA VAL A 219 -5.22 -10.92 -4.89
C VAL A 219 -6.69 -11.09 -4.56
N VAL A 220 -6.99 -11.49 -3.33
CA VAL A 220 -8.35 -11.50 -2.78
C VAL A 220 -8.52 -10.30 -1.86
N PHE A 221 -9.44 -9.41 -2.20
CA PHE A 221 -9.81 -8.24 -1.39
C PHE A 221 -11.00 -8.56 -0.50
N ALA A 222 -11.05 -7.99 0.72
CA ALA A 222 -12.08 -8.29 1.70
C ALA A 222 -13.47 -7.82 1.26
N ASN A 223 -13.54 -6.64 0.63
CA ASN A 223 -14.73 -6.05 0.02
C ASN A 223 -15.97 -6.16 0.93
N LEU A 224 -15.85 -5.65 2.16
CA LEU A 224 -16.93 -5.62 3.16
C LEU A 224 -17.58 -6.98 3.43
N GLY A 225 -16.76 -8.03 3.50
CA GLY A 225 -17.23 -9.39 3.75
C GLY A 225 -17.78 -10.09 2.51
N LYS A 226 -17.61 -9.52 1.30
CA LYS A 226 -17.92 -10.13 0.01
C LYS A 226 -16.65 -10.28 -0.82
N PRO A 227 -15.74 -11.21 -0.47
CA PRO A 227 -14.39 -11.19 -0.98
C PRO A 227 -14.34 -11.28 -2.51
N MET A 228 -13.44 -10.52 -3.12
CA MET A 228 -13.29 -10.40 -4.57
C MET A 228 -11.88 -10.83 -4.97
N ALA A 229 -11.77 -11.85 -5.81
CA ALA A 229 -10.52 -12.28 -6.40
C ALA A 229 -10.25 -11.46 -7.66
N VAL A 230 -9.10 -10.81 -7.73
CA VAL A 230 -8.68 -9.92 -8.82
C VAL A 230 -7.30 -10.35 -9.32
N THR A 231 -7.18 -10.54 -10.63
CA THR A 231 -5.93 -10.91 -11.30
C THR A 231 -5.31 -9.69 -11.94
N PHE A 232 -4.05 -9.43 -11.62
CA PHE A 232 -3.25 -8.36 -12.19
C PHE A 232 -2.16 -8.93 -13.09
N GLU A 233 -1.99 -8.32 -14.26
CA GLU A 233 -0.83 -8.49 -15.12
C GLU A 233 -0.31 -7.10 -15.50
N LYS A 234 1.00 -6.87 -15.34
CA LYS A 234 1.63 -5.56 -15.59
C LYS A 234 0.91 -4.41 -14.86
N ASN A 235 0.51 -4.68 -13.63
CA ASN A 235 -0.25 -3.80 -12.74
C ASN A 235 -1.59 -3.34 -13.32
N LYS A 236 -2.26 -4.23 -14.07
CA LYS A 236 -3.57 -3.99 -14.66
C LYS A 236 -4.49 -5.17 -14.40
N VAL A 237 -5.72 -4.89 -13.98
CA VAL A 237 -6.76 -5.90 -13.82
C VAL A 237 -7.06 -6.53 -15.18
N THR A 238 -6.85 -7.83 -15.29
CA THR A 238 -7.20 -8.63 -16.48
C THR A 238 -8.41 -9.52 -16.26
N ALA A 239 -8.70 -9.87 -15.00
CA ALA A 239 -9.89 -10.63 -14.62
C ALA A 239 -10.25 -10.38 -13.15
N PHE A 240 -11.54 -10.49 -12.83
CA PHE A 240 -12.01 -10.50 -11.44
C PHE A 240 -13.30 -11.32 -11.29
N ARG A 241 -13.52 -11.86 -10.10
CA ARG A 241 -14.70 -12.67 -9.74
C ARG A 241 -14.89 -12.70 -8.24
N ALA A 242 -16.11 -12.98 -7.78
CA ALA A 242 -16.32 -13.31 -6.37
C ALA A 242 -15.39 -14.45 -5.96
N ASP A 243 -14.80 -14.36 -4.76
CA ASP A 243 -13.95 -15.43 -4.23
C ASP A 243 -14.78 -16.72 -4.09
N GLN A 244 -14.24 -17.81 -4.59
CA GLN A 244 -14.89 -19.13 -4.54
C GLN A 244 -14.29 -20.02 -3.44
N GLY A 245 -13.36 -19.48 -2.64
CA GLY A 245 -12.44 -20.32 -1.86
C GLY A 245 -11.46 -21.04 -2.80
N TYR A 246 -10.32 -21.45 -2.24
CA TYR A 246 -9.39 -22.34 -2.92
C TYR A 246 -9.57 -23.75 -2.34
#